data_AF-A0A2N9L430-F1
#
_entry.id   AF-A0A2N9L430-F1
#
_cell.length_a   1.000
_cell.length_b   1.000
_cell.length_c   1.000
_cell.angle_alpha   90.00
_cell.angle_beta   90.00
_cell.angle_gamma   90.00
#
_symmetry.space_group_name_H-M   'P 1'
#
loop_
_entity.id
_entity.type
_entity.pdbx_description
1 polymer ?
#
loop_
_entity_poly.entity_id
_entity_poly.type
_entity_poly.pdbx_seq_one_letter_code
_entity_poly.pdbx_strand_id
1 'polypeptide(L)'
;MSDLNVAATTEVNSSGLSYNAASGIAYLTIIPAIVFLIVEPFKKNSYVRFHAWQSIFFFIAWAVIDILVGLVQHIVPSTIFYTLTVLQLVGLAIFIVWLIVFIGAFGGKRIKLPVIGDLAAHQAER
;
A
#
# COMPACT_ATOMS: atom_id res chain seq x y z
N MET A 1 -4.54 -14.70 21.18
CA MET A 1 -5.50 -14.25 20.14
C MET A 1 -4.81 -13.74 18.86
N SER A 2 -3.56 -13.23 18.91
CA SER A 2 -2.77 -12.90 17.71
C SER A 2 -2.52 -14.12 16.80
N ASP A 3 -2.22 -15.26 17.41
CA ASP A 3 -1.70 -16.43 16.68
C ASP A 3 -2.78 -17.14 15.86
N LEU A 4 -4.05 -17.02 16.29
CA LEU A 4 -5.21 -17.55 15.57
C LEU A 4 -5.51 -16.80 14.26
N ASN A 5 -5.17 -15.51 14.19
CA ASN A 5 -5.44 -14.68 13.01
C ASN A 5 -4.31 -14.75 11.96
N VAL A 6 -3.08 -15.03 12.42
CA VAL A 6 -1.94 -15.31 11.54
C VAL A 6 -2.11 -16.68 10.88
N ALA A 7 -2.52 -17.71 11.63
CA ALA A 7 -2.72 -19.05 11.11
C ALA A 7 -3.77 -19.11 9.97
N ALA A 8 -4.91 -18.40 10.13
CA ALA A 8 -5.99 -18.39 9.14
C ALA A 8 -5.64 -17.65 7.82
N THR A 9 -4.64 -16.75 7.84
CA THR A 9 -4.20 -15.99 6.64
C THR A 9 -3.01 -16.63 5.93
N THR A 10 -2.32 -17.57 6.60
CA THR A 10 -1.25 -18.38 6.02
C THR A 10 -1.74 -19.64 5.30
N GLU A 11 -3.01 -20.04 5.46
CA GLU A 11 -3.56 -21.17 4.73
C GLU A 11 -3.54 -20.92 3.22
N VAL A 12 -3.00 -21.88 2.49
CA VAL A 12 -2.87 -21.85 1.04
C VAL A 12 -4.25 -22.08 0.43
N ASN A 13 -4.74 -21.11 -0.34
CA ASN A 13 -6.06 -21.20 -0.95
C ASN A 13 -6.02 -21.98 -2.28
N SER A 14 -7.16 -22.10 -2.98
CA SER A 14 -7.27 -22.82 -4.26
C SER A 14 -6.34 -22.34 -5.37
N SER A 15 -5.76 -21.15 -5.25
CA SER A 15 -4.76 -20.61 -6.18
C SER A 15 -3.31 -20.98 -5.83
N GLY A 16 -3.06 -21.70 -4.74
CA GLY A 16 -1.70 -22.01 -4.28
C GLY A 16 -0.97 -20.85 -3.58
N LEU A 17 -1.64 -19.72 -3.33
CA LEU A 17 -1.07 -18.53 -2.68
C LEU A 17 -1.72 -18.29 -1.31
N SER A 18 -0.95 -17.92 -0.30
CA SER A 18 -1.51 -17.50 1.00
C SER A 18 -2.08 -16.07 0.91
N TYR A 19 -3.04 -15.75 1.76
CA TYR A 19 -3.59 -14.39 1.81
C TYR A 19 -2.56 -13.34 2.25
N ASN A 20 -1.59 -13.73 3.08
CA ASN A 20 -0.47 -12.88 3.47
C ASN A 20 0.45 -12.56 2.30
N ALA A 21 0.80 -13.57 1.49
CA ALA A 21 1.62 -13.36 0.30
C ALA A 21 0.90 -12.47 -0.73
N ALA A 22 -0.38 -12.73 -1.00
CA ALA A 22 -1.19 -11.90 -1.90
C ALA A 22 -1.24 -10.43 -1.42
N SER A 23 -1.40 -10.21 -0.12
CA SER A 23 -1.45 -8.87 0.47
C SER A 23 -0.12 -8.12 0.38
N GLY A 24 1.00 -8.81 0.55
CA GLY A 24 2.32 -8.21 0.33
C GLY A 24 2.59 -7.90 -1.14
N ILE A 25 2.25 -8.83 -2.05
CA ILE A 25 2.38 -8.66 -3.50
C ILE A 25 1.53 -7.48 -4.02
N ALA A 26 0.40 -7.21 -3.37
CA ALA A 26 -0.47 -6.08 -3.72
C ALA A 26 0.26 -4.71 -3.67
N TYR A 27 1.32 -4.57 -2.87
CA TYR A 27 2.10 -3.33 -2.76
C TYR A 27 3.23 -3.20 -3.78
N LEU A 28 3.49 -4.20 -4.63
CA LEU A 28 4.52 -4.10 -5.66
C LEU A 28 4.19 -3.01 -6.67
N THR A 29 2.96 -3.01 -7.18
CA THR A 29 2.42 -1.97 -8.06
C THR A 29 0.90 -1.91 -7.95
N ILE A 30 0.28 -0.95 -8.64
CA ILE A 30 -1.18 -0.87 -8.78
C ILE A 30 -1.76 -2.11 -9.49
N ILE A 31 -1.01 -2.77 -10.38
CA ILE A 31 -1.53 -3.87 -11.20
C ILE A 31 -1.90 -5.10 -10.34
N PRO A 32 -1.00 -5.67 -9.51
CA PRO A 32 -1.37 -6.77 -8.61
C PRO A 32 -2.49 -6.40 -7.64
N ALA A 33 -2.49 -5.16 -7.12
CA ALA A 33 -3.55 -4.69 -6.24
C ALA A 33 -4.93 -4.80 -6.90
N ILE A 34 -5.07 -4.30 -8.14
CA ILE A 34 -6.33 -4.40 -8.90
C ILE A 34 -6.68 -5.86 -9.18
N VAL A 35 -5.71 -6.69 -9.60
CA VAL A 35 -5.92 -8.12 -9.86
C VAL A 35 -6.52 -8.82 -8.63
N PHE A 36 -5.96 -8.59 -7.44
CA PHE A 36 -6.44 -9.21 -6.21
C PHE A 36 -7.82 -8.70 -5.75
N LEU A 37 -8.26 -7.52 -6.21
CA LEU A 37 -9.61 -7.02 -5.95
C LEU A 37 -10.68 -7.68 -6.83
N ILE A 38 -10.30 -8.27 -7.98
CA ILE A 38 -11.26 -8.82 -8.94
C ILE A 38 -11.21 -10.35 -9.07
N VAL A 39 -10.10 -10.98 -8.68
CA VAL A 39 -9.88 -12.43 -8.83
C VAL A 39 -10.26 -13.20 -7.56
N GLU A 40 -10.89 -14.37 -7.72
CA GLU A 40 -11.11 -15.31 -6.63
C GLU A 40 -9.87 -16.15 -6.31
N PRO A 41 -9.66 -16.56 -5.04
CA PRO A 41 -10.49 -16.27 -3.87
C PRO A 41 -10.17 -14.92 -3.19
N PHE A 42 -9.18 -14.18 -3.70
CA PHE A 42 -8.65 -12.95 -3.09
C PHE A 42 -9.71 -11.85 -2.89
N LYS A 43 -10.58 -11.64 -3.87
CA LYS A 43 -11.65 -10.62 -3.81
C LYS A 43 -12.67 -10.87 -2.69
N LYS A 44 -12.73 -12.07 -2.11
CA LYS A 44 -13.64 -12.41 -1.00
C LYS A 44 -12.99 -12.19 0.37
N ASN A 45 -11.67 -12.05 0.41
CA ASN A 45 -10.93 -11.93 1.66
C ASN A 45 -10.73 -10.44 2.03
N SER A 46 -11.33 -9.99 3.14
CA SER A 46 -11.23 -8.59 3.60
C SER A 46 -9.80 -8.16 3.94
N TYR A 47 -8.91 -9.08 4.30
CA TYR A 47 -7.49 -8.78 4.56
C TYR A 47 -6.77 -8.43 3.25
N VAL A 48 -6.91 -9.26 2.21
CA VAL A 48 -6.31 -8.98 0.90
C VAL A 48 -6.84 -7.69 0.31
N ARG A 49 -8.16 -7.47 0.40
CA ARG A 49 -8.80 -6.25 -0.11
C ARG A 49 -8.32 -4.99 0.59
N PHE A 50 -8.12 -5.04 1.91
CA PHE A 50 -7.58 -3.91 2.66
C PHE A 50 -6.19 -3.52 2.14
N HIS A 51 -5.28 -4.48 1.99
CA HIS A 51 -3.94 -4.20 1.50
C HIS A 51 -3.92 -3.77 0.02
N ALA A 52 -4.80 -4.33 -0.81
CA ALA A 52 -4.95 -3.92 -2.20
C ALA A 52 -5.48 -2.47 -2.32
N TRP A 53 -6.53 -2.10 -1.58
CA TRP A 53 -7.02 -0.72 -1.57
C TRP A 53 -6.00 0.27 -0.98
N GLN A 54 -5.33 -0.09 0.12
CA GLN A 54 -4.30 0.75 0.71
C GLN A 54 -3.10 0.93 -0.24
N SER A 55 -2.72 -0.10 -1.00
CA SER A 55 -1.71 0.00 -2.05
C SER A 55 -2.12 0.98 -3.16
N ILE A 56 -3.36 0.84 -3.68
CA ILE A 56 -3.89 1.75 -4.72
C ILE A 56 -3.87 3.20 -4.23
N PHE A 57 -4.39 3.47 -3.03
CA PHE A 57 -4.40 4.82 -2.47
C PHE A 57 -2.99 5.36 -2.19
N PHE A 58 -2.07 4.49 -1.75
CA PHE A 58 -0.67 4.86 -1.56
C PHE A 58 -0.03 5.34 -2.86
N PHE A 59 -0.15 4.57 -3.95
CA PHE A 59 0.43 4.95 -5.23
C PHE A 59 -0.25 6.19 -5.84
N ILE A 60 -1.56 6.35 -5.67
CA ILE A 60 -2.26 7.58 -6.09
C ILE A 60 -1.74 8.79 -5.30
N ALA A 61 -1.64 8.67 -3.97
CA ALA A 61 -1.14 9.76 -3.14
C ALA A 61 0.31 10.12 -3.50
N TRP A 62 1.16 9.12 -3.75
CA TRP A 62 2.52 9.31 -4.21
C TRP A 62 2.58 10.07 -5.55
N ALA A 63 1.80 9.63 -6.55
CA ALA A 63 1.74 10.29 -7.86
C ALA A 63 1.27 11.75 -7.75
N VAL A 64 0.30 12.05 -6.88
CA VAL A 64 -0.16 13.43 -6.65
C VAL A 64 0.96 14.29 -6.04
N ILE A 65 1.70 13.76 -5.07
CA ILE A 65 2.85 14.47 -4.47
C ILE A 65 3.91 14.76 -5.54
N ASP A 66 4.29 13.76 -6.34
CA ASP A 66 5.29 13.92 -7.40
C ASP A 66 4.88 15.00 -8.43
N ILE A 67 3.61 15.02 -8.85
CA ILE A 67 3.08 16.01 -9.79
C ILE A 67 3.12 17.43 -9.18
N LEU A 68 2.68 17.59 -7.93
CA LEU A 68 2.68 18.88 -7.25
C LEU A 68 4.09 19.43 -7.06
N VAL A 69 5.03 18.56 -6.69
CA VAL A 69 6.44 18.91 -6.57
C VAL A 69 7.02 19.36 -7.91
N GLY A 70 6.77 18.60 -8.99
CA GLY A 70 7.22 18.96 -10.34
C GLY A 70 6.67 20.30 -10.81
N LEU A 71 5.40 20.60 -10.50
CA LEU A 71 4.78 21.88 -10.84
C LEU A 71 5.43 23.06 -10.11
N VAL A 72 5.69 22.93 -8.81
CA VAL A 72 6.36 23.97 -8.01
C VAL A 72 7.76 24.25 -8.52
N GLN A 73 8.53 23.20 -8.83
CA GLN A 73 9.88 23.33 -9.38
C GLN A 73 9.89 24.02 -10.75
N HIS A 74 8.87 23.82 -11.57
CA HIS A 74 8.73 24.48 -12.87
C HIS A 74 8.47 25.99 -12.74
N ILE A 75 7.68 26.40 -11.73
CA ILE A 75 7.29 27.81 -11.54
C ILE A 75 8.39 28.61 -10.83
N VAL A 76 9.16 28.00 -9.91
CA VAL A 76 10.21 28.70 -9.14
C VAL A 76 11.56 27.97 -9.24
N PRO A 77 12.38 28.26 -10.26
CA PRO A 77 13.67 27.60 -10.45
C PRO A 77 14.69 27.88 -9.33
N SER A 78 14.56 29.00 -8.60
CA SER A 78 15.52 29.38 -7.56
C SER A 78 15.40 28.56 -6.27
N THR A 79 14.31 27.82 -6.06
CA THR A 79 14.12 26.95 -4.88
C THR A 79 14.71 25.55 -5.05
N ILE A 80 15.31 25.24 -6.21
CA ILE A 80 15.83 23.91 -6.55
C ILE A 80 16.77 23.34 -5.47
N PHE A 81 17.74 24.12 -4.98
CA PHE A 81 18.74 23.57 -4.03
C PHE A 81 18.18 23.22 -2.64
N TYR A 82 17.23 24.00 -2.10
CA TYR A 82 16.62 23.71 -0.79
C TYR A 82 15.52 22.64 -0.88
N THR A 83 14.77 22.63 -1.98
CA THR A 83 13.71 21.64 -2.21
C THR A 83 14.28 20.23 -2.41
N LEU A 84 15.42 20.08 -3.10
CA LEU A 84 15.98 18.75 -3.38
C LEU A 84 16.31 17.95 -2.11
N THR A 85 16.93 18.56 -1.09
CA THR A 85 17.33 17.84 0.13
C THR A 85 16.13 17.45 0.99
N VAL A 86 15.15 18.34 1.15
CA VAL A 86 13.94 18.07 1.94
C VAL A 86 13.06 17.03 1.24
N LEU A 87 12.89 17.12 -0.08
CA LEU A 87 12.10 16.17 -0.86
C LEU A 87 12.72 14.77 -0.85
N GLN A 88 14.05 14.65 -0.90
CA GLN A 88 14.73 13.37 -0.75
C GLN A 88 14.47 12.73 0.61
N LEU A 89 14.47 13.52 1.70
CA LEU A 89 14.16 13.03 3.04
C LEU A 89 12.68 12.62 3.17
N VAL A 90 11.76 13.40 2.61
CA VAL A 90 10.33 13.07 2.59
C VAL A 90 10.06 11.81 1.77
N GLY A 91 10.68 11.70 0.59
CA GLY A 91 10.59 10.51 -0.25
C GLY A 91 11.15 9.27 0.46
N LEU A 92 12.27 9.41 1.16
CA LEU A 92 12.84 8.33 1.98
C LEU A 92 11.89 7.94 3.13
N ALA A 93 11.29 8.92 3.81
CA ALA A 93 10.32 8.65 4.87
C ALA A 93 9.09 7.90 4.33
N ILE A 94 8.55 8.32 3.19
CA ILE A 94 7.43 7.64 2.53
C ILE A 94 7.83 6.23 2.06
N PHE A 95 9.05 6.05 1.55
CA PHE A 95 9.58 4.75 1.18
C PHE A 95 9.71 3.82 2.40
N ILE A 96 10.16 4.33 3.55
CA ILE A 96 10.19 3.56 4.80
C ILE A 96 8.77 3.17 5.24
N VAL A 97 7.82 4.10 5.15
CA VAL A 97 6.40 3.82 5.46
C VAL A 97 5.85 2.73 4.54
N TRP A 98 6.15 2.79 3.24
CA TRP A 98 5.81 1.73 2.28
C TRP A 98 6.42 0.38 2.66
N LEU A 99 7.71 0.35 3.03
CA LEU A 99 8.37 -0.88 3.49
C LEU A 99 7.70 -1.46 4.74
N ILE A 100 7.29 -0.62 5.70
CA ILE A 100 6.61 -1.06 6.91
C ILE A 100 5.29 -1.77 6.57
N VAL A 101 4.46 -1.18 5.70
CA VAL A 101 3.19 -1.81 5.31
C VAL A 101 3.37 -3.01 4.39
N PHE A 102 4.36 -2.97 3.49
CA PHE A 102 4.74 -4.06 2.59
C PHE A 102 5.18 -5.30 3.39
N ILE A 103 6.18 -5.13 4.27
CA ILE A 103 6.71 -6.22 5.11
C ILE A 103 5.64 -6.68 6.10
N GLY A 104 4.91 -5.73 6.72
CA GLY A 104 3.82 -6.03 7.65
C GLY A 104 2.72 -6.91 7.04
N ALA A 105 2.42 -6.71 5.75
CA ALA A 105 1.40 -7.49 5.04
C ALA A 105 1.78 -8.98 4.90
N PHE A 106 3.06 -9.30 4.69
CA PHE A 106 3.53 -10.70 4.69
C PHE A 106 3.43 -11.33 6.09
N GLY A 107 3.51 -10.54 7.14
CA GLY A 107 3.38 -10.96 8.53
C GLY A 107 1.94 -11.01 9.07
N GLY A 108 0.91 -10.84 8.23
CA GLY A 108 -0.49 -10.88 8.67
C GLY A 108 -0.99 -9.61 9.38
N LYS A 109 -0.24 -8.50 9.29
CA LYS A 109 -0.57 -7.26 10.03
C LYS A 109 -1.30 -6.24 9.16
N ARG A 110 -2.50 -5.81 9.59
CA ARG A 110 -3.21 -4.66 9.03
C ARG A 110 -2.68 -3.35 9.60
N ILE A 111 -1.55 -2.89 9.09
CA ILE A 111 -1.02 -1.57 9.44
C ILE A 111 -1.79 -0.53 8.64
N LYS A 112 -2.58 0.30 9.34
CA LYS A 112 -3.34 1.39 8.73
C LYS A 112 -2.46 2.63 8.60
N LEU A 113 -2.35 3.14 7.37
CA LEU A 113 -1.73 4.44 7.13
C LEU A 113 -2.71 5.58 7.50
N PRO A 114 -2.23 6.71 8.02
CA PRO A 114 -3.09 7.85 8.31
C PRO A 114 -3.80 8.30 7.02
N VAL A 115 -5.07 8.71 7.14
CA VAL A 115 -5.97 9.10 6.04
C VAL A 115 -6.34 7.94 5.10
N ILE A 116 -5.37 7.32 4.42
CA ILE A 116 -5.65 6.31 3.38
C ILE A 116 -5.99 4.92 3.94
N GLY A 117 -5.57 4.60 5.16
CA GLY A 117 -5.87 3.32 5.79
C GLY A 117 -7.34 3.16 6.17
N ASP A 118 -8.01 4.24 6.61
CA ASP A 118 -9.44 4.18 6.91
C ASP A 118 -10.29 4.14 5.63
N LEU A 119 -9.84 4.82 4.56
CA LEU A 119 -10.44 4.67 3.23
C LEU A 119 -10.32 3.23 2.74
N ALA A 120 -9.15 2.61 2.90
CA ALA A 120 -8.91 1.23 2.51
C ALA A 120 -9.75 0.24 3.32
N ALA A 121 -9.90 0.47 4.63
CA ALA A 121 -10.77 -0.33 5.49
C ALA A 121 -12.23 -0.26 5.03
N HIS A 122 -12.73 0.95 4.77
CA HIS A 122 -14.11 1.12 4.30
C HIS A 122 -14.37 0.43 2.96
N GLN A 123 -13.40 0.48 2.02
CA GLN A 123 -13.53 -0.21 0.73
C GLN A 123 -13.33 -1.73 0.83
N ALA A 124 -12.66 -2.23 1.86
CA ALA A 124 -12.49 -3.66 2.11
C ALA A 124 -13.71 -4.33 2.74
N GLU A 125 -14.61 -3.53 3.33
CA GLU A 125 -15.86 -3.97 3.96
C GLU A 125 -17.06 -4.01 3.00
N ARG A 126 -16.96 -3.35 1.84
CA ARG A 126 -18.02 -3.32 0.81
C ARG A 126 -18.23 -4.65 0.11
#